data_AF-A0A3S1EGQ6-F1
#
_entry.id   AF-A0A3S1EGQ6-F1
#
_cell.length_a   1.000
_cell.length_b   1.000
_cell.length_c   1.000
_cell.angle_alpha   90.00
_cell.angle_beta   90.00
_cell.angle_gamma   90.00
#
_symmetry.space_group_name_H-M   'P 1'
#
loop_
_entity.id
_entity.type
_entity.pdbx_description
1 polymer ?
#
loop_
_entity_poly.entity_id
_entity_poly.type
_entity_poly.pdbx_seq_one_letter_code
_entity_poly.pdbx_strand_id
1 'polypeptide(L)'
;MAPGIRQESSFFILSSFDLSSPDGKIDIISIADESIFLIELKVKENKETMLRCVLEIATYYQVLSKSKFLDSYSNEFGTNTCIKKAILISVDSLQHKEMKELYNGERIYLKRLIDALEVQVYCIDPESLDVQKL
;
A
#
# COMPACT_ATOMS: atom_id res chain seq x y z
N MET A 1 -20.23 14.12 -20.26
CA MET A 1 -20.70 13.20 -19.20
C MET A 1 -19.46 12.54 -18.61
N ALA A 2 -19.04 12.96 -17.43
CA ALA A 2 -17.97 12.28 -16.69
C ALA A 2 -18.59 11.09 -15.93
N PRO A 3 -17.93 9.93 -15.84
CA PRO A 3 -18.42 8.84 -15.01
C PRO A 3 -18.29 9.27 -13.54
N GLY A 4 -19.40 9.17 -12.81
CA GLY A 4 -19.47 9.50 -11.39
C GLY A 4 -18.54 8.58 -10.58
N ILE A 5 -17.65 9.19 -9.82
CA ILE A 5 -16.80 8.49 -8.86
C ILE A 5 -17.69 8.16 -7.66
N ARG A 6 -17.99 6.87 -7.48
CA ARG A 6 -18.58 6.35 -6.25
C ARG A 6 -17.48 6.31 -5.19
N GLN A 7 -17.76 6.94 -4.06
CA GLN A 7 -16.97 6.83 -2.85
C GLN A 7 -17.16 5.42 -2.30
N GLU A 8 -16.23 4.52 -2.59
CA GLU A 8 -16.12 3.24 -1.90
C GLU A 8 -14.80 3.24 -1.14
N SER A 9 -14.86 3.24 0.19
CA SER A 9 -14.11 2.31 1.04
C SER A 9 -14.00 2.83 2.47
N SER A 10 -14.53 2.05 3.41
CA SER A 10 -14.26 2.20 4.84
C SER A 10 -12.89 1.61 5.14
N PHE A 11 -11.81 2.36 4.89
CA PHE A 11 -10.47 1.98 5.37
C PHE A 11 -10.42 2.14 6.89
N PHE A 12 -10.32 1.04 7.63
CA PHE A 12 -10.03 1.08 9.07
C PHE A 12 -8.52 0.96 9.28
N ILE A 13 -7.91 1.94 9.95
CA ILE A 13 -6.48 1.92 10.32
C ILE A 13 -6.35 1.27 11.69
N LEU A 14 -5.56 0.21 11.81
CA LEU A 14 -5.46 -0.55 13.05
C LEU A 14 -4.19 -0.27 13.85
N SER A 15 -3.02 -0.17 13.22
CA SER A 15 -1.72 0.10 13.86
C SER A 15 -0.55 -0.14 12.89
N SER A 16 0.68 0.17 13.33
CA SER A 16 1.95 -0.27 12.71
C SER A 16 2.40 -1.63 13.27
N PHE A 17 3.10 -2.46 12.48
CA PHE A 17 3.58 -3.79 12.92
C PHE A 17 5.09 -3.95 12.73
N ASP A 18 5.79 -4.32 13.80
CA ASP A 18 7.22 -4.57 13.78
C ASP A 18 7.51 -6.00 13.33
N LEU A 19 8.34 -6.17 12.29
CA LEU A 19 8.86 -7.48 11.94
C LEU A 19 9.90 -7.89 12.99
N SER A 20 10.00 -9.18 13.30
CA SER A 20 10.99 -9.69 14.26
C SER A 20 12.46 -9.55 13.81
N SER A 21 12.72 -8.83 12.72
CA SER A 21 14.03 -8.47 12.20
C SER A 21 14.37 -7.02 12.57
N PRO A 22 15.64 -6.71 12.89
CA PRO A 22 16.03 -5.40 13.44
C PRO A 22 15.73 -4.17 12.55
N ASP A 23 15.49 -4.35 11.24
CA ASP A 23 15.36 -3.23 10.28
C ASP A 23 14.02 -3.17 9.51
N GLY A 24 13.01 -3.97 9.88
CA GLY A 24 11.77 -4.09 9.10
C GLY A 24 10.53 -3.68 9.87
N LYS A 25 9.85 -2.61 9.45
CA LYS A 25 8.57 -2.17 10.03
C LYS A 25 7.54 -1.95 8.94
N ILE A 26 6.34 -2.48 9.16
CA ILE A 26 5.17 -2.16 8.33
C ILE A 26 4.54 -0.90 8.90
N ASP A 27 4.48 0.16 8.09
CA ASP A 27 3.98 1.47 8.52
C ASP A 27 2.54 1.39 8.99
N ILE A 28 1.65 0.84 8.15
CA ILE A 28 0.21 0.80 8.40
C ILE A 28 -0.37 -0.57 8.05
N ILE A 29 -1.29 -1.03 8.89
CA ILE A 29 -2.20 -2.13 8.59
C ILE A 29 -3.63 -1.61 8.50
N SER A 30 -4.32 -2.02 7.43
CA SER A 30 -5.73 -1.70 7.23
C SER A 30 -6.57 -2.90 6.84
N ILE A 31 -7.87 -2.84 7.14
CA ILE A 31 -8.87 -3.81 6.67
C ILE A 31 -9.79 -3.14 5.64
N ALA A 32 -9.99 -3.81 4.52
CA ALA A 32 -11.12 -3.57 3.62
C ALA A 32 -11.51 -4.88 2.92
N ASP A 33 -12.81 -5.11 2.72
CA ASP A 33 -13.36 -6.25 1.95
C ASP A 33 -12.73 -7.60 2.31
N GLU A 34 -12.78 -7.95 3.61
CA GLU A 34 -12.20 -9.20 4.15
C GLU A 34 -10.71 -9.40 3.81
N SER A 35 -9.98 -8.31 3.56
CA SER A 35 -8.57 -8.32 3.23
C SER A 35 -7.78 -7.42 4.18
N ILE A 36 -6.60 -7.87 4.56
CA ILE A 36 -5.62 -7.06 5.28
C ILE A 36 -4.68 -6.44 4.27
N PHE A 37 -4.51 -5.14 4.34
CA PHE A 37 -3.54 -4.39 3.56
C PHE A 37 -2.33 -4.10 4.43
N LEU A 38 -1.16 -4.60 4.03
CA LEU A 38 0.12 -4.11 4.51
C LEU A 38 0.45 -2.88 3.67
N ILE A 39 0.54 -1.74 4.32
CA ILE A 39 0.66 -0.45 3.64
C ILE A 39 2.00 0.17 4.00
N GLU A 40 2.76 0.49 2.96
CA GLU A 40 3.93 1.36 3.02
C GLU A 40 3.48 2.82 2.81
N LEU A 41 3.76 3.71 3.76
CA LEU A 41 3.30 5.10 3.71
C LEU A 41 4.43 6.03 3.25
N LYS A 42 4.16 6.85 2.24
CA LYS A 42 5.07 7.92 1.79
C LYS A 42 4.40 9.28 1.88
N VAL A 43 4.82 10.04 2.88
CA VAL A 43 4.49 11.46 3.02
C VAL A 43 5.09 12.27 1.88
N LYS A 44 4.51 13.43 1.60
CA LYS A 44 4.86 14.30 0.44
C LYS A 44 6.36 14.59 0.30
N GLU A 45 7.05 14.72 1.43
CA GLU A 45 8.45 15.15 1.49
C GLU A 45 9.45 13.97 1.37
N ASN A 46 8.94 12.74 1.28
CA ASN A 46 9.76 11.54 1.18
C ASN A 46 10.47 11.49 -0.20
N LYS A 47 11.78 11.21 -0.16
CA LYS A 47 12.67 11.22 -1.34
C LYS A 47 12.93 9.84 -1.95
N GLU A 48 12.36 8.79 -1.38
CA GLU A 48 12.53 7.41 -1.85
C GLU A 48 11.77 7.22 -3.16
N THR A 49 12.35 6.48 -4.10
CA THR A 49 11.69 6.25 -5.39
C THR A 49 10.53 5.26 -5.22
N MET A 50 9.58 5.30 -6.15
CA MET A 50 8.48 4.33 -6.24
C MET A 50 9.02 2.90 -6.36
N LEU A 51 10.12 2.70 -7.10
CA LEU A 51 10.80 1.40 -7.17
C LEU A 51 11.23 0.90 -5.79
N ARG A 52 11.83 1.77 -4.97
CA ARG A 52 12.23 1.38 -3.61
C ARG A 52 11.02 1.00 -2.77
N CYS A 53 9.95 1.80 -2.81
CA CYS A 53 8.72 1.53 -2.06
C CYS A 53 8.11 0.16 -2.44
N VAL A 54 8.09 -0.18 -3.73
CA VAL A 54 7.60 -1.48 -4.24
C VAL A 54 8.43 -2.64 -3.73
N LEU A 55 9.76 -2.51 -3.77
CA LEU A 55 10.65 -3.57 -3.30
C LEU A 55 10.59 -3.71 -1.77
N GLU A 56 10.40 -2.62 -1.04
CA GLU A 56 10.30 -2.60 0.41
C GLU A 56 9.07 -3.37 0.88
N ILE A 57 7.87 -3.01 0.40
CA ILE A 57 6.65 -3.72 0.79
C ILE A 57 6.63 -5.18 0.31
N ALA A 58 7.21 -5.47 -0.86
CA ALA A 58 7.34 -6.83 -1.35
C ALA A 58 8.28 -7.67 -0.46
N THR A 59 9.38 -7.08 0.01
CA THR A 59 10.31 -7.73 0.93
C THR A 59 9.64 -8.01 2.26
N TYR A 60 8.94 -7.02 2.84
CA TYR A 60 8.19 -7.21 4.08
C TYR A 60 7.15 -8.30 3.95
N TYR A 61 6.38 -8.30 2.86
CA TYR A 61 5.44 -9.37 2.59
C TYR A 61 6.13 -10.74 2.50
N GLN A 62 7.30 -10.85 1.88
CA GLN A 62 8.00 -12.13 1.78
C GLN A 62 8.48 -12.64 3.13
N VAL A 63 9.12 -11.80 3.95
CA VAL A 63 9.70 -12.20 5.25
C VAL A 63 8.65 -12.37 6.35
N LEU A 64 7.47 -11.76 6.22
CA LEU A 64 6.38 -11.88 7.17
C LEU A 64 5.96 -13.34 7.37
N SER A 65 5.91 -13.81 8.62
CA SER A 65 5.27 -15.07 8.96
C SER A 65 3.74 -14.88 8.92
N LYS A 66 3.11 -15.31 7.82
CA LYS A 66 1.68 -15.07 7.57
C LYS A 66 0.79 -15.70 8.64
N SER A 67 1.11 -16.91 9.11
CA SER A 67 0.36 -17.56 10.19
C SER A 67 0.43 -16.76 11.49
N LYS A 68 1.64 -16.44 11.97
CA LYS A 68 1.82 -15.65 13.20
C LYS A 68 1.17 -14.27 13.10
N PHE A 69 1.25 -13.65 11.93
CA PHE A 69 0.62 -12.38 11.67
C PHE A 69 -0.90 -12.48 11.80
N LEU A 70 -1.54 -13.42 11.10
CA LEU A 70 -2.99 -13.61 11.18
C LEU A 70 -3.44 -14.01 12.59
N ASP A 71 -2.68 -14.86 13.29
CA ASP A 71 -2.95 -15.24 14.69
C ASP A 71 -2.88 -14.04 15.64
N SER A 72 -1.96 -13.11 15.40
CA SER A 72 -1.80 -11.90 16.23
C SER A 72 -2.99 -10.94 16.14
N TYR A 73 -3.84 -11.14 15.13
CA TYR A 73 -5.01 -10.31 14.88
C TYR A 73 -6.28 -11.15 14.68
N SER A 74 -6.31 -12.39 15.18
CA SER A 74 -7.45 -13.29 14.99
C SER A 74 -8.74 -12.82 15.66
N ASN A 75 -8.63 -11.87 16.61
CA ASN A 75 -9.78 -11.28 17.29
C ASN A 75 -10.33 -10.08 16.51
N GLU A 76 -9.49 -9.45 15.69
CA GLU A 76 -9.77 -8.29 14.87
C GLU A 76 -10.20 -8.68 13.44
N PHE A 77 -9.74 -9.84 12.95
CA PHE A 77 -9.97 -10.31 11.58
C PHE A 77 -10.77 -11.62 11.54
N GLY A 78 -11.55 -11.80 10.46
CA GLY A 78 -12.20 -13.07 10.16
C GLY A 78 -11.20 -14.16 9.72
N THR A 79 -11.65 -15.41 9.69
CA THR A 79 -10.78 -16.57 9.41
C THR A 79 -10.33 -16.72 7.95
N ASN A 80 -10.92 -15.96 7.02
CA ASN A 80 -10.65 -16.05 5.57
C ASN A 80 -9.98 -14.80 4.99
N THR A 81 -9.10 -14.17 5.75
CA THR A 81 -8.56 -12.87 5.36
C THR A 81 -7.31 -12.98 4.48
N CYS A 82 -7.37 -12.40 3.28
CA CYS A 82 -6.24 -12.33 2.34
C CYS A 82 -5.33 -11.16 2.69
N ILE A 83 -4.00 -11.37 2.68
CA ILE A 83 -3.01 -10.32 2.88
C ILE A 83 -2.61 -9.72 1.53
N LYS A 84 -2.82 -8.42 1.36
CA LYS A 84 -2.51 -7.61 0.19
C LYS A 84 -1.37 -6.63 0.49
N LYS A 85 -0.55 -6.33 -0.52
CA LYS A 85 0.50 -5.30 -0.45
C LYS A 85 -0.04 -4.01 -1.03
N ALA A 86 0.18 -2.91 -0.34
CA ALA A 86 -0.21 -1.60 -0.82
C ALA A 86 0.84 -0.53 -0.48
N ILE A 87 0.84 0.53 -1.28
CA ILE A 87 1.62 1.73 -1.05
C ILE A 87 0.65 2.89 -1.05
N LEU A 88 0.71 3.70 0.00
CA LEU A 88 -0.08 4.92 0.13
C LEU A 88 0.85 6.12 -0.03
N ILE A 89 0.67 6.89 -1.09
CA ILE A 89 1.50 8.05 -1.43
C ILE A 89 0.69 9.33 -1.39
N SER A 90 1.32 10.45 -1.07
CA SER A 90 0.65 11.74 -1.05
C SER A 90 0.58 12.40 -2.44
N VAL A 91 -0.47 13.17 -2.71
CA VAL A 91 -0.56 14.07 -3.88
C VAL A 91 0.67 14.99 -3.94
N ASP A 92 1.10 15.31 -5.15
CA ASP A 92 2.33 16.07 -5.49
C ASP A 92 3.68 15.56 -4.93
N SER A 93 3.70 14.38 -4.30
CA SER A 93 4.94 13.70 -3.92
C SER A 93 5.81 13.28 -5.11
N LEU A 94 7.06 12.91 -4.86
CA LEU A 94 7.94 12.33 -5.87
C LEU A 94 7.30 11.09 -6.52
N GLN A 95 6.79 10.19 -5.69
CA GLN A 95 6.20 8.92 -6.10
C GLN A 95 4.94 9.15 -6.95
N HIS A 96 4.14 10.16 -6.62
CA HIS A 96 2.97 10.52 -7.44
C HIS A 96 3.38 10.99 -8.83
N LYS A 97 4.48 11.74 -8.96
CA LYS A 97 5.04 12.10 -10.27
C LYS A 97 5.52 10.86 -11.03
N GLU A 98 6.23 9.94 -10.36
CA GLU A 98 6.68 8.68 -10.99
C GLU A 98 5.51 7.80 -11.45
N MET A 99 4.38 7.80 -10.73
CA MET A 99 3.15 7.13 -11.15
C MET A 99 2.54 7.78 -12.41
N LYS A 100 2.56 9.11 -12.54
CA LYS A 100 2.13 9.79 -13.77
C LYS A 100 3.01 9.41 -14.97
N GLU A 101 4.33 9.40 -14.79
CA GLU A 101 5.30 8.94 -15.81
C GLU A 101 5.03 7.47 -16.20
N LEU A 102 4.67 6.62 -15.23
CA LEU A 102 4.28 5.24 -15.47
C LEU A 102 3.03 5.13 -16.35
N TYR A 103 1.97 5.92 -16.10
CA TYR A 103 0.77 5.93 -16.95
C TYR A 103 1.03 6.46 -18.36
N ASN A 104 1.97 7.39 -18.49
CA ASN A 104 2.43 7.89 -19.79
C ASN A 104 3.31 6.87 -20.56
N GLY A 105 3.64 5.73 -19.94
CA GLY A 105 4.43 4.66 -20.57
C GLY A 105 5.95 4.84 -20.43
N GLU A 106 6.41 5.83 -19.67
CA GLU A 106 7.84 6.15 -19.53
C GLU A 106 8.56 5.17 -18.59
N ARG A 107 7.81 4.47 -17.73
CA ARG A 107 8.33 3.53 -16.71
C ARG A 107 7.78 2.11 -16.85
N ILE A 108 7.78 1.56 -18.06
CA ILE A 108 7.19 0.25 -18.37
C ILE A 108 7.71 -0.91 -17.50
N TYR A 109 8.99 -0.93 -17.14
CA TYR A 109 9.55 -1.99 -16.29
C TYR A 109 9.08 -1.88 -14.84
N LEU A 110 8.91 -0.66 -14.32
CA LEU A 110 8.34 -0.44 -13.00
C LEU A 110 6.88 -0.89 -12.96
N LYS A 111 6.10 -0.57 -14.00
CA LYS A 111 4.72 -1.07 -14.14
C LYS A 111 4.66 -2.60 -14.10
N ARG A 112 5.46 -3.26 -14.93
CA ARG A 112 5.53 -4.73 -14.97
C ARG A 112 5.94 -5.33 -13.63
N LEU A 113 6.81 -4.66 -12.88
CA LEU A 113 7.24 -5.10 -11.56
C LEU A 113 6.10 -4.96 -10.53
N ILE A 114 5.41 -3.82 -10.52
CA ILE A 114 4.23 -3.59 -9.65
C ILE A 114 3.17 -4.65 -9.90
N ASP A 115 2.85 -4.91 -11.17
CA ASP A 115 1.88 -5.93 -11.58
C ASP A 115 2.33 -7.32 -11.15
N ALA A 116 3.60 -7.69 -11.41
CA ALA A 116 4.14 -9.01 -11.06
C ALA A 116 4.24 -9.26 -9.55
N LEU A 117 4.45 -8.20 -8.76
CA LEU A 117 4.49 -8.26 -7.31
C LEU A 117 3.11 -8.04 -6.67
N GLU A 118 2.06 -7.80 -7.46
CA GLU A 118 0.69 -7.58 -7.00
C GLU A 118 0.61 -6.47 -5.93
N VAL A 119 1.33 -5.37 -6.16
CA VAL A 119 1.33 -4.21 -5.26
C VAL A 119 0.27 -3.21 -5.72
N GLN A 120 -0.62 -2.83 -4.81
CA GLN A 120 -1.64 -1.81 -5.09
C GLN A 120 -1.13 -0.42 -4.71
N VAL A 121 -1.35 0.58 -5.55
CA VAL A 121 -0.91 1.96 -5.28
C VAL A 121 -2.12 2.84 -5.06
N TYR A 122 -2.10 3.61 -3.98
CA TYR A 122 -3.14 4.56 -3.62
C TYR A 122 -2.53 5.94 -3.43
N CYS A 123 -3.25 6.96 -3.85
CA CYS A 123 -2.91 8.36 -3.66
C CYS A 123 -3.85 8.98 -2.61
N ILE A 124 -3.31 9.71 -1.65
CA ILE A 124 -4.07 10.49 -0.66
C ILE A 124 -3.82 11.98 -0.84
N ASP A 125 -4.91 12.75 -0.85
CA ASP A 125 -4.85 14.19 -0.65
C ASP A 125 -4.83 14.47 0.87
N PRO A 126 -3.75 15.04 1.43
CA PRO A 126 -3.68 15.27 2.87
C PRO A 126 -4.64 16.35 3.38
N GLU A 127 -5.20 17.20 2.50
CA GLU A 127 -6.15 18.23 2.88
C GLU A 127 -7.58 17.70 2.92
N SER A 128 -8.01 16.96 1.89
CA SER A 128 -9.37 16.39 1.86
C SER A 128 -9.48 15.01 2.52
N LEU A 129 -8.33 14.34 2.74
CA LEU A 129 -8.23 12.94 3.16
C LEU A 129 -8.86 11.94 2.17
N ASP A 130 -9.11 12.38 0.94
CA ASP A 130 -9.60 11.50 -0.11
C ASP A 130 -8.50 10.55 -0.56
N VAL A 131 -8.84 9.26 -0.61
CA VAL A 131 -7.96 8.20 -1.09
C VAL A 131 -8.46 7.68 -2.43
N GLN A 132 -7.56 7.61 -3.40
CA GLN A 132 -7.86 7.14 -4.75
C GLN A 132 -6.87 6.05 -5.13
N LYS A 133 -7.38 4.94 -5.68
CA LYS A 133 -6.52 3.92 -6.29
C LYS A 133 -5.97 4.44 -7.61
N LEU A 134 -4.67 4.28 -7.81
CA LEU A 134 -3.99 4.57 -9.07
C LEU A 134 -3.96 3.30 -9.93
#